data_AF-A0A2E8RDP1-F1
#
_entry.id   AF-A0A2E8RDP1-F1
#
_cell.length_a   1.000
_cell.length_b   1.000
_cell.length_c   1.000
_cell.angle_alpha   90.00
_cell.angle_beta   90.00
_cell.angle_gamma   90.00
#
_symmetry.space_group_name_H-M   'P 1'
#
loop_
_entity.id
_entity.type
_entity.pdbx_description
1 polymer ?
#
loop_
_entity_poly.entity_id
_entity_poly.type
_entity_poly.pdbx_seq_one_letter_code
_entity_poly.pdbx_strand_id
1 'polypeptide(L)'
;MRVIIAGAGEVGRGVAAALREERRQVALIDPDPEAINESQSLDCLLVTGDALSRDSLLRAGINDAEIMVLCTNNDEVNLLGCAFAKRVYSEQVGDRATRGLTTIAKIRDPTLLDKNRGAGPLERWTRADHIVCASDDIVKQLAAGLLAPSVEEILPLGDNAWIAVAEVMPNSALIGKTTGEVSDWIVNIPSVYAIRSADAKGALVNGSEVIQEGDMLCFVARSTEEFMTITTGAGLQDPEWPEDPNIAIFGATQFGTTLASHYLGEGAEVVVIEPDLDAANELVGSRIGNSKRLDVIHGDPQDGDLLRELSIATHDAAIAALADDNLN
;
A
#
# COMPACT_ATOMS: atom_id res chain seq x y z
N MET A 1 -22.40 -16.23 -1.07
CA MET A 1 -21.03 -15.73 -0.88
C MET A 1 -20.64 -15.70 0.57
N ARG A 2 -19.96 -16.78 0.98
CA ARG A 2 -19.21 -16.87 2.22
C ARG A 2 -17.73 -16.61 1.93
N VAL A 3 -17.13 -15.73 2.71
CA VAL A 3 -15.71 -15.40 2.69
C VAL A 3 -15.11 -15.81 4.02
N ILE A 4 -14.01 -16.56 3.98
CA ILE A 4 -13.21 -16.88 5.16
C ILE A 4 -11.94 -16.04 5.10
N ILE A 5 -11.60 -15.40 6.21
CA ILE A 5 -10.42 -14.57 6.36
C ILE A 5 -9.57 -15.17 7.48
N ALA A 6 -8.31 -15.47 7.20
CA ALA A 6 -7.32 -15.91 8.17
C ALA A 6 -6.36 -14.76 8.50
N GLY A 7 -6.31 -14.39 9.78
CA GLY A 7 -5.64 -13.20 10.30
C GLY A 7 -6.66 -12.13 10.69
N ALA A 8 -6.79 -11.85 11.99
CA ALA A 8 -7.64 -10.81 12.58
C ALA A 8 -6.84 -9.55 12.95
N GLY A 9 -5.70 -9.33 12.29
CA GLY A 9 -4.99 -8.04 12.32
C GLY A 9 -5.72 -6.96 11.51
N GLU A 10 -5.10 -5.80 11.37
CA GLU A 10 -5.69 -4.62 10.74
C GLU A 10 -6.25 -4.90 9.33
N VAL A 11 -5.44 -5.50 8.44
CA VAL A 11 -5.88 -5.82 7.08
C VAL A 11 -7.07 -6.78 7.08
N GLY A 12 -7.02 -7.83 7.90
CA GLY A 12 -8.10 -8.83 7.97
C GLY A 12 -9.40 -8.25 8.49
N ARG A 13 -9.34 -7.39 9.52
CA ARG A 13 -10.50 -6.68 10.06
C ARG A 13 -11.05 -5.65 9.07
N GLY A 14 -10.19 -4.92 8.37
CA GLY A 14 -10.60 -3.97 7.33
C GLY A 14 -11.33 -4.65 6.18
N VAL A 15 -10.78 -5.76 5.68
CA VAL A 15 -11.43 -6.58 4.64
C VAL A 15 -12.76 -7.16 5.15
N ALA A 16 -12.80 -7.64 6.40
CA ALA A 16 -14.03 -8.14 7.01
C ALA A 16 -15.10 -7.03 7.09
N ALA A 17 -14.74 -5.84 7.57
CA ALA A 17 -15.65 -4.69 7.69
C ALA A 17 -16.27 -4.32 6.33
N ALA A 18 -15.45 -4.12 5.30
CA ALA A 18 -15.92 -3.77 3.96
C ALA A 18 -16.88 -4.84 3.38
N LEU A 19 -16.56 -6.13 3.55
CA LEU A 19 -17.43 -7.22 3.10
C LEU A 19 -18.75 -7.31 3.89
N ARG A 20 -18.73 -6.92 5.17
CA ARG A 20 -19.95 -6.86 5.99
C ARG A 20 -20.86 -5.71 5.61
N GLU A 21 -20.31 -4.57 5.21
CA GLU A 21 -21.08 -3.45 4.63
C GLU A 21 -21.83 -3.89 3.35
N GLU A 22 -21.19 -4.72 2.52
CA GLU A 22 -21.82 -5.39 1.38
C GLU A 22 -22.78 -6.55 1.74
N ARG A 23 -23.04 -6.78 3.03
CA ARG A 23 -23.91 -7.85 3.56
C ARG A 23 -23.44 -9.26 3.16
N ARG A 24 -22.14 -9.47 3.01
CA ARG A 24 -21.55 -10.80 2.76
C ARG A 24 -21.42 -11.60 4.06
N GLN A 25 -21.43 -12.93 3.96
CA GLN A 25 -21.16 -13.79 5.12
C GLN A 25 -19.65 -13.89 5.30
N VAL A 26 -19.14 -13.47 6.45
CA VAL A 26 -17.71 -13.45 6.76
C VAL A 26 -17.44 -14.34 7.97
N ALA A 27 -16.38 -15.15 7.88
CA ALA A 27 -15.77 -15.82 9.03
C ALA A 27 -14.32 -15.36 9.16
N LEU A 28 -13.91 -15.00 10.38
CA LEU A 28 -12.57 -14.53 10.70
C LEU A 28 -11.90 -15.54 11.63
N ILE A 29 -10.70 -16.00 11.25
CA ILE A 29 -9.91 -16.99 11.96
C ILE A 29 -8.63 -16.33 12.45
N ASP A 30 -8.32 -16.44 13.73
CA ASP A 30 -7.03 -16.02 14.27
C ASP A 30 -6.66 -16.86 15.51
N PRO A 31 -5.38 -17.25 15.68
CA PRO A 31 -4.96 -17.96 16.88
C PRO A 31 -4.98 -17.08 18.14
N ASP A 32 -4.85 -15.76 18.01
CA ASP A 32 -4.83 -14.82 19.12
C ASP A 32 -6.26 -14.49 19.60
N PRO A 33 -6.63 -14.86 20.85
CA PRO A 33 -7.92 -14.49 21.41
C PRO A 33 -8.14 -12.99 21.54
N GLU A 34 -7.08 -12.19 21.69
CA GLU A 34 -7.19 -10.73 21.82
C GLU A 34 -7.62 -10.10 20.50
N ALA A 35 -6.94 -10.43 19.40
CA ALA A 35 -7.35 -10.01 18.05
C ALA A 35 -8.79 -10.42 17.70
N ILE A 36 -9.23 -11.61 18.13
CA ILE A 36 -10.62 -12.05 17.98
C ILE A 36 -11.59 -11.19 18.82
N ASN A 37 -11.21 -10.86 20.06
CA ASN A 37 -12.03 -10.04 20.94
C ASN A 37 -12.21 -8.61 20.38
N GLU A 38 -11.15 -8.01 19.84
CA GLU A 38 -11.20 -6.72 19.13
C GLU A 38 -12.14 -6.75 17.92
N SER A 39 -12.29 -7.92 17.29
CA SER A 39 -13.11 -8.13 16.10
C SER A 39 -14.60 -8.34 16.38
N GLN A 40 -15.04 -8.38 17.64
CA GLN A 40 -16.44 -8.66 18.00
C GLN A 40 -17.45 -7.66 17.44
N SER A 41 -17.02 -6.43 17.15
CA SER A 41 -17.88 -5.39 16.59
C SER A 41 -18.27 -5.63 15.13
N LEU A 42 -17.58 -6.52 14.40
CA LEU A 42 -17.72 -6.70 12.95
C LEU A 42 -18.92 -7.58 12.54
N ASP A 43 -19.72 -8.09 13.49
CA ASP A 43 -20.89 -8.96 13.23
C ASP A 43 -20.56 -10.10 12.25
N CYS A 44 -19.45 -10.80 12.49
CA CYS A 44 -18.98 -11.92 11.68
C CYS A 44 -18.76 -13.17 12.54
N LEU A 45 -18.59 -14.33 11.89
CA LEU A 45 -18.27 -15.56 12.62
C LEU A 45 -16.81 -15.53 13.05
N LEU A 46 -16.57 -15.43 14.36
CA LEU A 46 -15.23 -15.43 14.94
C LEU A 46 -14.79 -16.83 15.33
N VAL A 47 -13.61 -17.24 14.88
CA VAL A 47 -13.03 -18.56 15.16
C VAL A 47 -11.62 -18.40 15.72
N THR A 48 -11.47 -18.63 17.03
CA THR A 48 -10.12 -18.77 17.61
C THR A 48 -9.51 -20.09 17.15
N GLY A 49 -8.42 -20.01 16.38
CA GLY A 49 -7.73 -21.17 15.82
C GLY A 49 -6.75 -20.82 14.69
N ASP A 50 -6.03 -21.84 14.21
CA ASP A 50 -4.99 -21.69 13.17
C ASP A 50 -5.57 -21.89 11.76
N ALA A 51 -5.09 -21.15 10.75
CA ALA A 51 -5.46 -21.30 9.34
C ALA A 51 -5.02 -22.64 8.73
N LEU A 52 -3.97 -23.26 9.28
CA LEU A 52 -3.44 -24.58 8.95
C LEU A 52 -4.07 -25.69 9.82
N SER A 53 -5.14 -25.39 10.56
CA SER A 53 -5.94 -26.37 11.29
C SER A 53 -7.21 -26.72 10.53
N ARG A 54 -7.38 -28.02 10.27
CA ARG A 54 -8.61 -28.56 9.66
C ARG A 54 -9.85 -28.22 10.48
N ASP A 55 -9.77 -28.34 11.81
CA ASP A 55 -10.89 -28.06 12.69
C ASP A 55 -11.34 -26.59 12.59
N SER A 56 -10.37 -25.66 12.58
CA SER A 56 -10.65 -24.23 12.42
C SER A 56 -11.36 -23.94 11.11
N LEU A 57 -10.88 -24.50 10.00
CA LEU A 57 -11.49 -24.29 8.67
C LEU A 57 -12.91 -24.86 8.59
N LEU A 58 -13.15 -26.03 9.19
CA LEU A 58 -14.50 -26.61 9.26
C LEU A 58 -15.44 -25.77 10.13
N ARG A 59 -14.98 -25.28 11.29
CA ARG A 59 -15.73 -24.38 12.16
C ARG A 59 -16.06 -23.05 11.49
N ALA A 60 -15.19 -22.56 10.60
CA ALA A 60 -15.41 -21.35 9.81
C ALA A 60 -16.40 -21.55 8.64
N GLY A 61 -16.77 -22.80 8.33
CA GLY A 61 -17.65 -23.14 7.21
C GLY A 61 -16.93 -23.16 5.87
N ILE A 62 -15.75 -23.81 5.79
CA ILE A 62 -15.03 -23.91 4.51
C ILE A 62 -15.83 -24.65 3.43
N ASN A 63 -16.70 -25.57 3.81
CA ASN A 63 -17.51 -26.39 2.89
C ASN A 63 -18.44 -25.57 1.97
N ASP A 64 -18.86 -24.36 2.38
CA ASP A 64 -19.68 -23.44 1.58
C ASP A 64 -18.94 -22.13 1.25
N ALA A 65 -17.63 -22.06 1.51
CA ALA A 65 -16.81 -20.90 1.18
C ALA A 65 -16.59 -20.77 -0.33
N GLU A 66 -16.66 -19.52 -0.82
CA GLU A 66 -16.32 -19.15 -2.20
C GLU A 66 -14.95 -18.47 -2.26
N ILE A 67 -14.56 -17.77 -1.19
CA ILE A 67 -13.28 -17.05 -1.09
C ILE A 67 -12.61 -17.35 0.25
N MET A 68 -11.30 -17.61 0.21
CA MET A 68 -10.40 -17.67 1.36
C MET A 68 -9.33 -16.58 1.21
N VAL A 69 -9.27 -15.65 2.16
CA VAL A 69 -8.23 -14.63 2.24
C VAL A 69 -7.27 -15.01 3.35
N LEU A 70 -5.98 -15.14 3.05
CA LEU A 70 -4.95 -15.37 4.04
C LEU A 70 -4.07 -14.13 4.16
N CYS A 71 -4.25 -13.40 5.26
CA CYS A 71 -3.59 -12.14 5.55
C CYS A 71 -3.04 -12.10 6.97
N THR A 72 -2.47 -13.23 7.43
CA THR A 72 -1.73 -13.30 8.70
C THR A 72 -0.39 -12.55 8.58
N ASN A 73 0.29 -12.38 9.71
CA ASN A 73 1.64 -11.80 9.77
C ASN A 73 2.75 -12.81 9.40
N ASN A 74 2.43 -13.93 8.74
CA ASN A 74 3.40 -14.91 8.29
C ASN A 74 3.13 -15.30 6.83
N ASP A 75 4.11 -15.03 5.96
CA ASP A 75 3.97 -15.23 4.52
C ASP A 75 3.90 -16.73 4.18
N GLU A 76 4.63 -17.59 4.89
CA GLU A 76 4.59 -19.04 4.71
C GLU A 76 3.22 -19.62 5.06
N VAL A 77 2.58 -19.17 6.14
CA VAL A 77 1.22 -19.55 6.54
C VAL A 77 0.22 -19.10 5.48
N ASN A 78 0.37 -17.89 4.95
CA ASN A 78 -0.55 -17.38 3.93
C ASN A 78 -0.44 -18.18 2.62
N LEU A 79 0.79 -18.51 2.20
CA LEU A 79 1.05 -19.28 0.98
C LEU A 79 0.68 -20.76 1.14
N LEU A 80 1.11 -21.43 2.21
CA LEU A 80 0.78 -22.83 2.47
C LEU A 80 -0.71 -23.01 2.78
N GLY A 81 -1.32 -22.02 3.43
CA GLY A 81 -2.73 -22.04 3.78
C GLY A 81 -3.65 -22.02 2.57
N CYS A 82 -3.26 -21.44 1.44
CA CYS A 82 -3.99 -21.58 0.17
C CYS A 82 -4.11 -23.06 -0.25
N ALA A 83 -3.00 -23.78 -0.29
CA ALA A 83 -2.97 -25.19 -0.66
C ALA A 83 -3.75 -26.04 0.36
N PHE A 84 -3.56 -25.76 1.64
CA PHE A 84 -4.21 -26.48 2.73
C PHE A 84 -5.73 -26.28 2.72
N ALA A 85 -6.19 -25.04 2.56
CA ALA A 85 -7.62 -24.71 2.45
C ALA A 85 -8.26 -25.42 1.25
N LYS A 86 -7.64 -25.37 0.06
CA LYS A 86 -8.12 -26.10 -1.13
C LYS A 86 -8.18 -27.61 -0.90
N ARG A 87 -7.21 -28.17 -0.17
CA ARG A 87 -7.21 -29.60 0.18
C ARG A 87 -8.35 -29.96 1.12
N VAL A 88 -8.57 -29.19 2.19
CA VAL A 88 -9.68 -29.44 3.13
C VAL A 88 -11.02 -29.26 2.42
N TYR A 89 -11.16 -28.22 1.60
CA TYR A 89 -12.34 -27.97 0.80
C TYR A 89 -12.65 -29.12 -0.16
N SER A 90 -11.67 -29.62 -0.91
CA SER A 90 -11.88 -30.70 -1.89
C SER A 90 -12.38 -32.00 -1.25
N GLU A 91 -12.00 -32.26 0.00
CA GLU A 91 -12.49 -33.40 0.75
C GLU A 91 -13.95 -33.24 1.22
N GLN A 92 -14.44 -32.00 1.36
CA GLN A 92 -15.85 -31.73 1.71
C GLN A 92 -16.77 -31.76 0.49
N VAL A 93 -16.34 -31.18 -0.63
CA VAL A 93 -17.20 -30.97 -1.82
C VAL A 93 -16.84 -31.85 -3.03
N GLY A 94 -15.77 -32.64 -2.93
CA GLY A 94 -15.22 -33.47 -4.00
C GLY A 94 -14.26 -32.72 -4.94
N ASP A 95 -13.26 -33.44 -5.47
CA ASP A 95 -12.13 -32.85 -6.19
C ASP A 95 -12.52 -31.99 -7.42
N ARG A 96 -13.64 -32.31 -8.08
CA ARG A 96 -14.12 -31.56 -9.26
C ARG A 96 -14.60 -30.15 -8.91
N ALA A 97 -15.07 -29.95 -7.68
CA ALA A 97 -15.59 -28.67 -7.20
C ALA A 97 -14.51 -27.77 -6.59
N THR A 98 -13.26 -28.27 -6.42
CA THR A 98 -12.16 -27.51 -5.77
C THR A 98 -11.89 -26.15 -6.39
N ARG A 99 -12.15 -25.98 -7.69
CA ARG A 99 -12.01 -24.69 -8.39
C ARG A 99 -13.03 -23.63 -7.93
N GLY A 100 -14.05 -24.04 -7.17
CA GLY A 100 -15.06 -23.15 -6.60
C GLY A 100 -14.57 -22.35 -5.38
N LEU A 101 -13.41 -22.69 -4.81
CA LEU A 101 -12.78 -21.90 -3.75
C LEU A 101 -11.64 -21.06 -4.33
N THR A 102 -11.84 -19.75 -4.40
CA THR A 102 -10.80 -18.78 -4.73
C THR A 102 -9.95 -18.49 -3.49
N THR A 103 -8.63 -18.59 -3.59
CA THR A 103 -7.72 -18.32 -2.47
C THR A 103 -6.80 -17.15 -2.80
N ILE A 104 -6.73 -16.18 -1.88
CA ILE A 104 -5.92 -14.97 -1.98
C ILE A 104 -4.90 -15.00 -0.84
N ALA A 105 -3.60 -14.89 -1.15
CA ALA A 105 -2.53 -14.81 -0.16
C ALA A 105 -1.90 -13.42 -0.15
N LYS A 106 -1.86 -12.78 1.01
CA LYS A 106 -1.00 -11.62 1.26
C LYS A 106 0.41 -12.09 1.55
N ILE A 107 1.40 -11.50 0.89
CA ILE A 107 2.81 -11.60 1.27
C ILE A 107 3.35 -10.20 1.52
N ARG A 108 4.41 -10.12 2.32
CA ARG A 108 5.14 -8.87 2.59
C ARG A 108 6.51 -8.89 1.95
N ASP A 109 7.10 -10.08 1.79
CA ASP A 109 8.40 -10.28 1.18
C ASP A 109 8.32 -10.44 -0.35
N PRO A 110 8.66 -9.39 -1.12
CA PRO A 110 8.69 -9.49 -2.58
C PRO A 110 9.76 -10.47 -3.07
N THR A 111 10.79 -10.80 -2.27
CA THR A 111 11.84 -11.72 -2.69
C THR A 111 11.32 -13.15 -2.88
N LEU A 112 10.20 -13.53 -2.24
CA LEU A 112 9.54 -14.81 -2.46
C LEU A 112 9.05 -14.99 -3.90
N LEU A 113 8.76 -13.90 -4.61
CA LEU A 113 8.33 -13.90 -6.01
C LEU A 113 9.49 -14.13 -7.00
N ASP A 114 10.74 -13.95 -6.57
CA ASP A 114 11.93 -14.14 -7.40
C ASP A 114 12.05 -15.61 -7.85
N LYS A 115 12.22 -15.85 -9.15
CA LYS A 115 12.30 -17.21 -9.73
C LYS A 115 13.64 -17.91 -9.51
N ASN A 116 14.70 -17.13 -9.30
CA ASN A 116 16.07 -17.64 -9.22
C ASN A 116 16.53 -17.78 -7.77
N ARG A 117 16.07 -16.88 -6.90
CA ARG A 117 16.50 -16.81 -5.50
C ARG A 117 15.36 -17.03 -4.50
N GLY A 118 14.10 -16.85 -4.94
CA GLY A 118 12.91 -17.08 -4.14
C GLY A 118 12.22 -18.40 -4.48
N ALA A 119 10.93 -18.46 -4.22
CA ALA A 119 10.07 -19.62 -4.50
C ALA A 119 9.14 -19.39 -5.70
N GLY A 120 9.37 -18.34 -6.48
CA GLY A 120 8.54 -18.00 -7.63
C GLY A 120 8.66 -19.02 -8.78
N PRO A 121 7.61 -19.21 -9.61
CA PRO A 121 6.25 -18.66 -9.50
C PRO A 121 5.44 -19.38 -8.40
N LEU A 122 4.95 -18.62 -7.44
CA LEU A 122 4.33 -19.13 -6.21
C LEU A 122 3.00 -19.82 -6.47
N GLU A 123 2.19 -19.30 -7.39
CA GLU A 123 0.82 -19.76 -7.70
C GLU A 123 0.77 -21.25 -8.05
N ARG A 124 1.85 -21.77 -8.65
CA ARG A 124 1.93 -23.16 -9.11
C ARG A 124 1.93 -24.17 -7.98
N TRP A 125 2.69 -23.90 -6.92
CA TRP A 125 2.91 -24.87 -5.84
C TRP A 125 2.05 -24.56 -4.61
N THR A 126 1.76 -23.28 -4.34
CA THR A 126 0.86 -22.85 -3.26
C THR A 126 -0.61 -23.03 -3.63
N ARG A 127 -0.91 -23.17 -4.92
CA ARG A 127 -2.27 -23.14 -5.48
C ARG A 127 -3.02 -21.85 -5.14
N ALA A 128 -2.34 -20.77 -4.76
CA ALA A 128 -2.95 -19.46 -4.63
C ALA A 128 -3.50 -19.00 -6.00
N ASP A 129 -4.74 -18.51 -6.05
CA ASP A 129 -5.29 -17.92 -7.28
C ASP A 129 -4.81 -16.48 -7.46
N HIS A 130 -4.63 -15.77 -6.33
CA HIS A 130 -4.08 -14.42 -6.29
C HIS A 130 -3.06 -14.30 -5.17
N ILE A 131 -2.00 -13.54 -5.43
CA ILE A 131 -0.97 -13.17 -4.45
C ILE A 131 -0.88 -11.65 -4.46
N VAL A 132 -0.97 -11.05 -3.28
CA VAL A 132 -0.93 -9.60 -3.08
C VAL A 132 0.33 -9.27 -2.29
N CYS A 133 1.20 -8.44 -2.86
CA CYS A 133 2.39 -7.92 -2.20
C CYS A 133 2.27 -6.40 -2.13
N ALA A 134 1.93 -5.86 -0.97
CA ALA A 134 1.60 -4.45 -0.83
C ALA A 134 2.85 -3.53 -0.77
N SER A 135 4.00 -4.07 -0.38
CA SER A 135 5.19 -3.27 -0.08
C SER A 135 5.63 -2.39 -1.26
N ASP A 136 5.70 -2.96 -2.48
CA ASP A 136 6.17 -2.22 -3.65
C ASP A 136 5.19 -1.13 -4.09
N ASP A 137 3.89 -1.42 -4.05
CA ASP A 137 2.85 -0.47 -4.47
C ASP A 137 2.73 0.68 -3.47
N ILE A 138 2.83 0.41 -2.17
CA ILE A 138 2.85 1.44 -1.12
C ILE A 138 4.09 2.33 -1.30
N VAL A 139 5.27 1.75 -1.57
CA VAL A 139 6.49 2.53 -1.80
C VAL A 139 6.35 3.45 -3.01
N LYS A 140 5.84 2.93 -4.13
CA LYS A 140 5.61 3.75 -5.34
C LYS A 140 4.62 4.88 -5.08
N GLN A 141 3.53 4.60 -4.36
CA GLN A 141 2.53 5.60 -4.03
C GLN A 141 3.08 6.66 -3.08
N LEU A 142 3.85 6.25 -2.06
CA LEU A 142 4.52 7.16 -1.13
C LEU A 142 5.51 8.07 -1.86
N ALA A 143 6.39 7.50 -2.69
CA ALA A 143 7.36 8.26 -3.46
C ALA A 143 6.69 9.26 -4.41
N ALA A 144 5.63 8.83 -5.10
CA ALA A 144 4.82 9.71 -5.94
C ALA A 144 4.15 10.84 -5.14
N GLY A 145 3.72 10.57 -3.90
CA GLY A 145 3.20 11.57 -2.97
C GLY A 145 4.23 12.61 -2.52
N LEU A 146 5.49 12.21 -2.32
CA LEU A 146 6.55 13.15 -1.95
C LEU A 146 6.89 14.15 -3.07
N LEU A 147 6.65 13.79 -4.33
CA LEU A 147 6.82 14.71 -5.46
C LEU A 147 5.76 15.82 -5.50
N ALA A 148 4.59 15.59 -4.90
CA ALA A 148 3.50 16.56 -4.87
C ALA A 148 2.72 16.50 -3.56
N PRO A 149 3.32 16.95 -2.44
CA PRO A 149 2.71 16.81 -1.10
C PRO A 149 1.38 17.54 -0.93
N SER A 150 1.11 18.57 -1.75
CA SER A 150 -0.13 19.35 -1.70
C SER A 150 -1.31 18.68 -2.43
N VAL A 151 -1.10 17.56 -3.12
CA VAL A 151 -2.17 16.80 -3.78
C VAL A 151 -2.92 15.98 -2.72
N GLU A 152 -4.25 16.06 -2.73
CA GLU A 152 -5.11 15.42 -1.73
C GLU A 152 -5.14 13.89 -1.89
N GLU A 153 -5.17 13.40 -3.13
CA GLU A 153 -5.23 11.97 -3.40
C GLU A 153 -4.43 11.62 -4.64
N ILE A 154 -3.56 10.61 -4.53
CA ILE A 154 -2.80 10.03 -5.64
C ILE A 154 -3.04 8.53 -5.67
N LEU A 155 -3.53 8.04 -6.80
CA LEU A 155 -3.79 6.61 -7.02
C LEU A 155 -3.09 6.13 -8.30
N PRO A 156 -2.26 5.07 -8.21
CA PRO A 156 -1.70 4.44 -9.40
C PRO A 156 -2.76 3.60 -10.13
N LEU A 157 -2.82 3.72 -11.46
CA LEU A 157 -3.62 2.85 -12.33
C LEU A 157 -2.77 1.76 -13.03
N GLY A 158 -1.46 1.76 -12.78
CA GLY A 158 -0.50 0.81 -13.33
C GLY A 158 0.60 1.51 -14.13
N ASP A 159 1.84 1.12 -13.86
CA ASP A 159 3.12 1.60 -14.41
C ASP A 159 3.25 3.13 -14.56
N ASN A 160 2.51 3.75 -15.48
CA ASN A 160 2.67 5.14 -15.87
C ASN A 160 1.39 5.99 -15.67
N ALA A 161 0.23 5.41 -15.43
CA ALA A 161 -1.02 6.18 -15.30
C ALA A 161 -1.36 6.45 -13.83
N TRP A 162 -1.76 7.69 -13.54
CA TRP A 162 -2.07 8.15 -12.19
C TRP A 162 -3.38 8.93 -12.17
N ILE A 163 -4.15 8.77 -11.11
CA ILE A 163 -5.23 9.68 -10.75
C ILE A 163 -4.69 10.60 -9.67
N ALA A 164 -4.83 11.91 -9.89
CA ALA A 164 -4.44 12.94 -8.93
C ALA A 164 -5.62 13.85 -8.64
N VAL A 165 -5.90 14.12 -7.37
CA VAL A 165 -6.99 15.01 -6.94
C VAL A 165 -6.41 16.22 -6.24
N ALA A 166 -6.74 17.42 -6.72
CA ALA A 166 -6.26 18.67 -6.14
C ALA A 166 -7.41 19.65 -5.88
N GLU A 167 -7.32 20.39 -4.78
CA GLU A 167 -8.22 21.50 -4.47
C GLU A 167 -7.78 22.77 -5.21
N VAL A 168 -8.74 23.50 -5.78
CA VAL A 168 -8.50 24.77 -6.47
C VAL A 168 -8.37 25.90 -5.46
N MET A 169 -7.16 26.40 -5.29
CA MET A 169 -6.84 27.49 -4.38
C MET A 169 -7.25 28.86 -4.96
N PRO A 170 -7.43 29.91 -4.12
CA PRO A 170 -7.89 31.24 -4.58
C PRO A 170 -6.98 31.91 -5.62
N ASN A 171 -5.71 31.54 -5.67
CA ASN A 171 -4.68 32.02 -6.61
C ASN A 171 -4.53 31.13 -7.86
N SER A 172 -5.38 30.12 -8.03
CA SER A 172 -5.30 29.19 -9.15
C SER A 172 -5.50 29.88 -10.51
N ALA A 173 -4.68 29.48 -11.49
CA ALA A 173 -4.83 29.89 -12.88
C ALA A 173 -6.03 29.23 -13.60
N LEU A 174 -6.65 28.23 -12.97
CA LEU A 174 -7.80 27.48 -13.50
C LEU A 174 -9.13 28.18 -13.25
N ILE A 175 -9.20 29.10 -12.28
CA ILE A 175 -10.46 29.77 -11.91
C ILE A 175 -11.05 30.51 -13.11
N GLY A 176 -12.33 30.24 -13.37
CA GLY A 176 -13.09 30.83 -14.48
C GLY A 176 -12.81 30.21 -15.85
N LYS A 177 -11.94 29.18 -15.93
CA LYS A 177 -11.77 28.35 -17.13
C LYS A 177 -12.76 27.20 -17.12
N THR A 178 -13.05 26.68 -18.31
CA THR A 178 -13.81 25.43 -18.42
C THR A 178 -12.88 24.22 -18.31
N THR A 179 -13.38 23.10 -17.80
CA THR A 179 -12.62 21.85 -17.62
C THR A 179 -12.02 21.32 -18.94
N GLY A 180 -12.65 21.60 -20.09
CA GLY A 180 -12.16 21.20 -21.41
C GLY A 180 -11.08 22.11 -22.00
N GLU A 181 -10.97 23.35 -21.52
CA GLU A 181 -10.01 24.35 -22.04
C GLU A 181 -8.72 24.41 -21.22
N VAL A 182 -8.62 23.66 -20.10
CA VAL A 182 -7.49 23.74 -19.16
C VAL A 182 -6.12 23.54 -19.86
N SER A 183 -6.05 22.60 -20.81
CA SER A 183 -4.84 22.33 -21.61
C SER A 183 -4.46 23.44 -22.60
N ASP A 184 -5.39 24.34 -22.94
CA ASP A 184 -5.12 25.47 -23.82
C ASP A 184 -4.42 26.62 -23.08
N TRP A 185 -4.55 26.65 -21.75
CA TRP A 185 -4.01 27.71 -20.89
C TRP A 185 -2.73 27.28 -20.16
N ILE A 186 -2.61 26.00 -19.81
CA ILE A 186 -1.45 25.46 -19.09
C ILE A 186 -0.86 24.32 -19.91
N VAL A 187 0.40 24.50 -20.31
CA VAL A 187 1.13 23.48 -21.08
C VAL A 187 1.35 22.26 -20.19
N ASN A 188 1.11 21.06 -20.74
CA ASN A 188 1.30 19.76 -20.08
C ASN A 188 0.42 19.51 -18.84
N ILE A 189 -0.61 20.32 -18.60
CA ILE A 189 -1.60 19.97 -17.58
C ILE A 189 -2.42 18.76 -18.07
N PRO A 190 -2.60 17.72 -17.25
CA PRO A 190 -3.45 16.60 -17.61
C PRO A 190 -4.92 17.03 -17.69
N SER A 191 -5.72 16.24 -18.40
CA SER A 191 -7.15 16.50 -18.53
C SER A 191 -7.88 16.28 -17.21
N VAL A 192 -8.85 17.15 -16.93
CA VAL A 192 -9.80 16.98 -15.81
C VAL A 192 -10.88 15.99 -16.24
N TYR A 193 -11.19 15.00 -15.39
CA TYR A 193 -12.22 13.98 -15.65
C TYR A 193 -13.38 14.02 -14.67
N ALA A 194 -13.18 14.55 -13.46
CA ALA A 194 -14.25 14.78 -12.51
C ALA A 194 -14.04 16.09 -11.75
N ILE A 195 -15.15 16.66 -11.31
CA ILE A 195 -15.20 17.85 -10.46
C ILE A 195 -16.13 17.59 -9.27
N ARG A 196 -15.74 18.08 -8.10
CA ARG A 196 -16.59 18.11 -6.91
C ARG A 196 -16.52 19.50 -6.28
N SER A 197 -17.59 20.26 -6.42
CA SER A 197 -17.75 21.53 -5.71
C SER A 197 -18.07 21.32 -4.24
N ALA A 198 -17.74 22.31 -3.41
CA ALA A 198 -18.02 22.30 -1.98
C ALA A 198 -19.49 21.90 -1.70
N ASP A 199 -19.68 20.94 -0.80
CA ASP A 199 -20.97 20.34 -0.39
C ASP A 199 -21.78 19.58 -1.48
N ALA A 200 -21.25 19.45 -2.70
CA ALA A 200 -21.88 18.69 -3.78
C ALA A 200 -21.32 17.27 -3.92
N LYS A 201 -22.08 16.40 -4.60
CA LYS A 201 -21.56 15.10 -5.05
C LYS A 201 -20.64 15.33 -6.25
N GLY A 202 -19.54 14.57 -6.31
CA GLY A 202 -18.68 14.58 -7.49
C GLY A 202 -19.42 14.15 -8.75
N ALA A 203 -19.06 14.75 -9.88
CA ALA A 203 -19.62 14.46 -11.19
C ALA A 203 -18.51 14.33 -12.24
N LEU A 204 -18.74 13.50 -13.25
CA LEU A 204 -17.89 13.44 -14.44
C LEU A 204 -18.07 14.72 -15.26
N VAL A 205 -16.97 15.24 -15.78
CA VAL A 205 -16.98 16.46 -16.60
C VAL A 205 -17.22 16.12 -18.07
N ASN A 206 -17.86 17.03 -18.80
CA ASN A 206 -17.98 16.97 -20.26
C ASN A 206 -17.15 18.06 -20.96
N GLY A 207 -16.48 18.91 -20.17
CA GLY A 207 -15.61 19.98 -20.66
C GLY A 207 -16.21 21.38 -20.57
N SER A 208 -17.50 21.51 -20.25
CA SER A 208 -18.20 22.81 -20.17
C SER A 208 -18.29 23.38 -18.76
N GLU A 209 -17.94 22.58 -17.74
CA GLU A 209 -17.99 22.97 -16.35
C GLU A 209 -16.97 24.07 -16.06
N VAL A 210 -17.42 25.17 -15.44
CA VAL A 210 -16.55 26.30 -15.07
C VAL A 210 -15.95 26.06 -13.69
N ILE A 211 -14.63 26.08 -13.61
CA ILE A 211 -13.86 25.83 -12.39
C ILE A 211 -13.93 27.05 -11.46
N GLN A 212 -14.20 26.79 -10.19
CA GLN A 212 -14.29 27.78 -9.11
C GLN A 212 -13.31 27.46 -7.98
N GLU A 213 -13.07 28.46 -7.13
CA GLU A 213 -12.31 28.30 -5.88
C GLU A 213 -12.99 27.24 -4.98
N GLY A 214 -12.19 26.36 -4.39
CA GLY A 214 -12.65 25.26 -3.53
C GLY A 214 -13.23 24.05 -4.27
N ASP A 215 -13.22 24.06 -5.61
CA ASP A 215 -13.54 22.84 -6.37
C ASP A 215 -12.40 21.82 -6.22
N MET A 216 -12.78 20.55 -6.06
CA MET A 216 -11.86 19.43 -6.17
C MET A 216 -11.85 18.93 -7.61
N LEU A 217 -10.68 18.92 -8.24
CA LEU A 217 -10.49 18.47 -9.60
C LEU A 217 -9.76 17.13 -9.60
N CYS A 218 -10.31 16.17 -10.34
CA CYS A 218 -9.70 14.87 -10.58
C CYS A 218 -9.04 14.85 -11.95
N PHE A 219 -7.72 14.67 -11.96
CA PHE A 219 -6.87 14.61 -13.14
C PHE A 219 -6.45 13.16 -13.41
N VAL A 220 -6.25 12.85 -14.70
CA VAL A 220 -5.60 11.59 -15.11
C VAL A 220 -4.26 11.94 -15.75
N ALA A 221 -3.19 11.68 -15.01
CA ALA A 221 -1.81 11.94 -15.41
C ALA A 221 -1.16 10.69 -16.04
N ARG A 222 -0.19 10.93 -16.94
CA ARG A 222 0.58 9.91 -17.67
C ARG A 222 2.01 9.72 -17.13
N SER A 223 2.41 10.56 -16.18
CA SER A 223 3.65 10.46 -15.43
C SER A 223 3.55 11.32 -14.17
N THR A 224 4.45 11.10 -13.21
CA THR A 224 4.59 11.93 -12.01
C THR A 224 5.09 13.34 -12.33
N GLU A 225 5.77 13.55 -13.48
CA GLU A 225 6.20 14.88 -13.95
C GLU A 225 5.03 15.86 -14.14
N GLU A 226 3.84 15.34 -14.46
CA GLU A 226 2.64 16.16 -14.63
C GLU A 226 2.06 16.66 -13.29
N PHE A 227 2.50 16.11 -12.14
CA PHE A 227 1.97 16.49 -10.81
C PHE A 227 2.30 17.93 -10.44
N MET A 228 3.54 18.38 -10.68
CA MET A 228 3.93 19.78 -10.44
C MET A 228 3.11 20.76 -11.28
N THR A 229 2.68 20.33 -12.47
CA THR A 229 1.82 21.15 -13.35
C THR A 229 0.39 21.21 -12.80
N ILE A 230 -0.11 20.11 -12.24
CA ILE A 230 -1.40 20.07 -11.54
C ILE A 230 -1.38 21.02 -10.35
N THR A 231 -0.39 20.92 -9.47
CA THR A 231 -0.35 21.68 -8.22
C THR A 231 -0.17 23.17 -8.49
N THR A 232 0.77 23.53 -9.36
CA THR A 232 0.95 24.92 -9.83
C THR A 232 -0.31 25.46 -10.49
N GLY A 233 -0.98 24.68 -11.34
CA GLY A 233 -2.24 25.07 -11.99
C GLY A 233 -3.35 25.32 -10.98
N ALA A 234 -3.49 24.43 -9.99
CA ALA A 234 -4.44 24.52 -8.88
C ALA A 234 -4.10 25.64 -7.88
N GLY A 235 -2.99 26.37 -8.05
CA GLY A 235 -2.56 27.43 -7.14
C GLY A 235 -1.88 26.92 -5.87
N LEU A 236 -1.56 25.63 -5.80
CA LEU A 236 -0.77 25.01 -4.75
C LEU A 236 0.72 25.26 -5.00
N GLN A 237 1.52 25.14 -3.94
CA GLN A 237 2.97 25.35 -4.03
C GLN A 237 3.68 24.21 -3.30
N ASP A 238 4.24 23.29 -4.08
CA ASP A 238 5.08 22.22 -3.58
C ASP A 238 6.57 22.62 -3.63
N PRO A 239 7.40 22.05 -2.74
CA PRO A 239 8.84 22.21 -2.85
C PRO A 239 9.34 21.58 -4.16
N GLU A 240 10.39 22.16 -4.75
CA GLU A 240 11.09 21.51 -5.87
C GLU A 240 11.75 20.23 -5.35
N TRP A 241 11.51 19.11 -6.03
CA TRP A 241 12.19 17.86 -5.75
C TRP A 241 13.52 17.82 -6.50
N PRO A 242 14.66 17.59 -5.82
CA PRO A 242 15.97 17.59 -6.47
C PRO A 242 16.18 16.34 -7.35
N GLU A 243 17.09 16.46 -8.32
CA GLU A 243 17.47 15.33 -9.20
C GLU A 243 18.14 14.18 -8.43
N ASP A 244 18.99 14.50 -7.46
CA ASP A 244 19.69 13.55 -6.59
C ASP A 244 19.28 13.81 -5.12
N PRO A 245 18.10 13.32 -4.67
CA PRO A 245 17.62 13.61 -3.33
C PRO A 245 18.41 12.86 -2.25
N ASN A 246 18.48 13.46 -1.06
CA ASN A 246 19.01 12.83 0.14
C ASN A 246 17.86 12.44 1.07
N ILE A 247 17.71 11.14 1.33
CA ILE A 247 16.56 10.55 2.00
C ILE A 247 16.98 9.92 3.33
N ALA A 248 16.35 10.35 4.42
CA ALA A 248 16.47 9.70 5.72
C ALA A 248 15.31 8.70 5.90
N ILE A 249 15.62 7.46 6.26
CA ILE A 249 14.64 6.42 6.57
C ILE A 249 14.84 5.96 8.01
N PHE A 250 13.80 5.99 8.82
CA PHE A 250 13.83 5.51 10.20
C PHE A 250 13.22 4.12 10.25
N GLY A 251 14.03 3.10 10.50
CA GLY A 251 13.65 1.69 10.48
C GLY A 251 14.10 0.98 9.20
N ALA A 252 14.92 -0.04 9.37
CA ALA A 252 15.29 -1.06 8.40
C ALA A 252 14.30 -2.23 8.37
N THR A 253 13.01 -1.96 8.64
CA THR A 253 11.95 -2.95 8.43
C THR A 253 11.91 -3.38 6.96
N GLN A 254 11.14 -4.41 6.63
CA GLN A 254 10.96 -4.79 5.23
C GLN A 254 10.47 -3.64 4.35
N PHE A 255 9.57 -2.79 4.88
CA PHE A 255 9.12 -1.58 4.20
C PHE A 255 10.25 -0.56 4.05
N GLY A 256 11.00 -0.27 5.12
CA GLY A 256 12.16 0.62 5.08
C GLY A 256 13.26 0.14 4.13
N THR A 257 13.49 -1.17 4.04
CA THR A 257 14.43 -1.78 3.10
C THR A 257 13.95 -1.62 1.65
N THR A 258 12.65 -1.80 1.37
CA THR A 258 12.09 -1.56 0.04
C THR A 258 12.15 -0.08 -0.34
N LEU A 259 11.88 0.83 0.59
CA LEU A 259 12.06 2.29 0.40
C LEU A 259 13.50 2.63 0.06
N ALA A 260 14.46 2.14 0.86
CA ALA A 260 15.88 2.36 0.61
C ALA A 260 16.27 1.82 -0.77
N SER A 261 15.81 0.62 -1.14
CA SER A 261 16.09 0.04 -2.46
C SER A 261 15.49 0.85 -3.60
N HIS A 262 14.31 1.45 -3.42
CA HIS A 262 13.66 2.28 -4.41
C HIS A 262 14.48 3.56 -4.66
N TYR A 263 14.73 4.36 -3.62
CA TYR A 263 15.46 5.62 -3.75
C TYR A 263 16.90 5.44 -4.21
N LEU A 264 17.61 4.41 -3.72
CA LEU A 264 18.96 4.07 -4.20
C LEU A 264 18.97 3.71 -5.70
N GLY A 265 17.89 3.08 -6.18
CA GLY A 265 17.69 2.73 -7.58
C GLY A 265 17.48 3.95 -8.47
N GLU A 266 16.84 5.00 -7.96
CA GLU A 266 16.58 6.25 -8.67
C GLU A 266 17.79 7.19 -8.71
N GLY A 267 18.71 7.08 -7.77
CA GLY A 267 19.90 7.94 -7.75
C GLY A 267 20.25 8.52 -6.38
N ALA A 268 19.32 8.43 -5.44
CA ALA A 268 19.37 9.10 -4.15
C ALA A 268 20.54 8.65 -3.27
N GLU A 269 20.93 9.56 -2.38
CA GLU A 269 21.66 9.25 -1.15
C GLU A 269 20.64 8.84 -0.08
N VAL A 270 20.93 7.75 0.64
CA VAL A 270 20.01 7.17 1.63
C VAL A 270 20.73 6.91 2.94
N VAL A 271 20.19 7.47 4.02
CA VAL A 271 20.60 7.18 5.39
C VAL A 271 19.49 6.40 6.07
N VAL A 272 19.78 5.20 6.58
CA VAL A 272 18.84 4.38 7.35
C VAL A 272 19.25 4.36 8.82
N ILE A 273 18.35 4.78 9.71
CA ILE A 273 18.55 4.75 11.16
C ILE A 273 17.71 3.62 11.73
N GLU A 274 18.35 2.61 12.31
CA GLU A 274 17.68 1.41 12.82
C GLU A 274 18.08 1.15 14.29
N PRO A 275 17.12 1.12 15.22
CA PRO A 275 17.40 0.82 16.63
C PRO A 275 17.77 -0.65 16.91
N ASP A 276 17.34 -1.60 16.09
CA ASP A 276 17.66 -3.02 16.21
C ASP A 276 18.93 -3.39 15.42
N LEU A 277 19.97 -3.81 16.15
CA LEU A 277 21.25 -4.14 15.56
C LEU A 277 21.18 -5.29 14.54
N ASP A 278 20.31 -6.27 14.74
CA ASP A 278 20.20 -7.41 13.83
C ASP A 278 19.55 -6.99 12.51
N ALA A 279 18.46 -6.22 12.57
CA ALA A 279 17.82 -5.63 11.38
C ALA A 279 18.79 -4.72 10.60
N ALA A 280 19.57 -3.90 11.30
CA ALA A 280 20.60 -3.06 10.67
C ALA A 280 21.65 -3.92 9.93
N ASN A 281 22.12 -5.01 10.56
CA ASN A 281 23.07 -5.93 9.94
C ASN A 281 22.46 -6.69 8.75
N GLU A 282 21.19 -7.06 8.81
CA GLU A 282 20.48 -7.70 7.70
C GLU A 282 20.39 -6.77 6.49
N LEU A 283 20.08 -5.48 6.70
CA LEU A 283 20.05 -4.48 5.65
C LEU A 283 21.44 -4.30 5.00
N VAL A 284 22.51 -4.22 5.80
CA VAL A 284 23.89 -4.15 5.29
C VAL A 284 24.28 -5.43 4.53
N GLY A 285 23.78 -6.59 4.94
CA GLY A 285 23.99 -7.87 4.25
C GLY A 285 23.13 -8.04 2.98
N SER A 286 22.19 -7.14 2.72
CA SER A 286 21.23 -7.23 1.63
C SER A 286 21.84 -6.88 0.25
N ARG A 287 21.01 -6.91 -0.80
CA ARG A 287 21.43 -6.54 -2.18
C ARG A 287 21.88 -5.08 -2.26
N ILE A 288 21.32 -4.21 -1.43
CA ILE A 288 21.57 -2.76 -1.46
C ILE A 288 22.67 -2.33 -0.50
N GLY A 289 23.09 -3.19 0.42
CA GLY A 289 24.14 -2.91 1.41
C GLY A 289 25.52 -2.60 0.82
N ASN A 290 25.80 -3.02 -0.43
CA ASN A 290 27.03 -2.67 -1.14
C ASN A 290 26.94 -1.32 -1.89
N SER A 291 25.81 -0.63 -1.84
CA SER A 291 25.67 0.70 -2.44
C SER A 291 26.60 1.69 -1.74
N LYS A 292 27.29 2.52 -2.53
CA LYS A 292 28.10 3.62 -1.98
C LYS A 292 27.28 4.79 -1.46
N ARG A 293 25.98 4.78 -1.77
CA ARG A 293 25.00 5.82 -1.43
C ARG A 293 24.10 5.45 -0.26
N LEU A 294 24.45 4.37 0.45
CA LEU A 294 23.68 3.85 1.58
C LEU A 294 24.54 3.90 2.83
N ASP A 295 24.09 4.68 3.80
CA ASP A 295 24.62 4.67 5.16
C ASP A 295 23.60 4.02 6.09
N VAL A 296 24.01 2.98 6.84
CA VAL A 296 23.15 2.31 7.83
C VAL A 296 23.70 2.60 9.22
N ILE A 297 22.89 3.25 10.05
CA ILE A 297 23.26 3.74 11.38
C ILE A 297 22.44 2.98 12.41
N HIS A 298 23.13 2.21 13.25
CA HIS A 298 22.50 1.61 14.42
C HIS A 298 22.38 2.66 15.53
N GLY A 299 21.16 3.05 15.86
CA GLY A 299 20.90 4.11 16.84
C GLY A 299 19.41 4.37 17.07
N ASP A 300 19.11 5.06 18.17
CA ASP A 300 17.74 5.42 18.51
C ASP A 300 17.26 6.56 17.60
N PRO A 301 16.17 6.37 16.81
CA PRO A 301 15.63 7.41 15.96
C PRO A 301 15.11 8.64 16.74
N GLN A 302 14.90 8.52 18.06
CA GLN A 302 14.49 9.62 18.93
C GLN A 302 15.68 10.39 19.54
N ASP A 303 16.92 9.94 19.33
CA ASP A 303 18.12 10.61 19.84
C ASP A 303 18.43 11.88 19.01
N GLY A 304 18.01 13.03 19.53
CA GLY A 304 18.23 14.32 18.88
C GLY A 304 19.71 14.72 18.68
N ASP A 305 20.65 14.15 19.44
CA ASP A 305 22.08 14.40 19.19
C ASP A 305 22.56 13.58 17.98
N LEU A 306 22.15 12.31 17.89
CA LEU A 306 22.38 11.47 16.71
C LEU A 306 21.82 12.12 15.43
N LEU A 307 20.58 12.62 15.47
CA LEU A 307 19.95 13.26 14.31
C LEU A 307 20.70 14.52 13.85
N ARG A 308 21.33 15.25 14.78
CA ARG A 308 22.17 16.41 14.45
C ARG A 308 23.49 15.98 13.84
N GLU A 309 24.13 14.93 14.36
CA GLU A 309 25.37 14.38 13.79
C GLU A 309 25.16 13.90 12.36
N LEU A 310 24.01 13.26 12.09
CA LEU A 310 23.62 12.81 10.75
C LEU A 310 23.12 13.95 9.84
N SER A 311 23.05 15.19 10.33
CA SER A 311 22.57 16.34 9.55
C SER A 311 21.17 16.11 8.93
N ILE A 312 20.25 15.51 9.69
CA ILE A 312 18.89 15.19 9.21
C ILE A 312 18.15 16.42 8.69
N ALA A 313 18.42 17.60 9.25
CA ALA A 313 17.84 18.87 8.81
C ALA A 313 18.19 19.29 7.36
N THR A 314 19.18 18.66 6.72
CA THR A 314 19.55 18.93 5.32
C THR A 314 19.06 17.85 4.35
N HIS A 315 18.29 16.86 4.82
CA HIS A 315 17.70 15.85 3.95
C HIS A 315 16.45 16.41 3.28
N ASP A 316 16.17 15.96 2.06
CA ASP A 316 15.03 16.40 1.26
C ASP A 316 13.74 15.73 1.73
N ALA A 317 13.85 14.50 2.24
CA ALA A 317 12.75 13.81 2.91
C ALA A 317 13.23 12.94 4.06
N ALA A 318 12.32 12.77 5.03
CA ALA A 318 12.44 11.94 6.21
C ALA A 318 11.23 11.01 6.26
N ILE A 319 11.45 9.70 6.25
CA ILE A 319 10.39 8.69 6.16
C ILE A 319 10.50 7.76 7.35
N ALA A 320 9.49 7.75 8.21
CA ALA A 320 9.39 6.81 9.31
C ALA A 320 8.78 5.49 8.83
N ALA A 321 9.50 4.40 9.03
CA ALA A 321 9.20 3.05 8.59
C ALA A 321 9.43 2.02 9.72
N LEU A 322 9.24 2.44 10.97
CA LEU A 322 9.33 1.60 12.15
C LEU A 322 8.09 0.71 12.27
N ALA A 323 8.24 -0.40 13.01
CA ALA A 323 7.15 -1.36 13.21
C ALA A 323 6.08 -0.88 14.22
N ASP A 324 6.38 0.15 15.03
CA ASP A 324 5.45 0.73 16.01
C ASP A 324 5.01 2.12 15.53
N ASP A 325 3.70 2.25 15.29
CA ASP A 325 3.08 3.50 14.83
C ASP A 325 3.27 4.66 15.83
N ASN A 326 3.48 4.39 17.12
CA ASN A 326 3.76 5.44 18.10
C ASN A 326 5.18 5.99 18.01
N LEU A 327 6.09 5.25 17.37
CA LEU A 327 7.47 5.68 17.15
C LEU A 327 7.64 6.42 15.82
N ASN A 328 6.73 6.20 14.86
CA ASN A 328 6.67 6.92 13.58
C ASN A 328 6.19 8.37 13.76
#